data_AF-C6PZW8-F1
#
_entry.id   AF-C6PZW8-F1
#
_cell.length_a   1.000
_cell.length_b   1.000
_cell.length_c   1.000
_cell.angle_alpha   90.00
_cell.angle_beta   90.00
_cell.angle_gamma   90.00
#
_symmetry.space_group_name_H-M   'P 1'
#
loop_
_entity.id
_entity.type
_entity.pdbx_description
1 polymer ?
#
loop_
_entity_poly.entity_id
_entity_poly.type
_entity_poly.pdbx_seq_one_letter_code
_entity_poly.pdbx_strand_id
1 'polypeptide(L)'
;MAEVLRSKEMDKIDELFKNAFNLNSKLVFFPVRHHSPACSYHLKNTIEEYKPDIILIEGPIDGNRIKDVLCHEESKAPFAIYYSYSDSKGVIDDTKGKYRCYYPFLDYSPELVALRQGRERKIETQFIDLSYSDILINSSEGKGLLKKQDKLNYNDDYFLERSKFLKSICEKEGCRNFNELWEKLFEIQGLNINKEKFVYNLLSYCYFSRAYSKEEELMEEGCLAREAFMTSRIQEALKSYNKILVVTGGFHTSGIIGLLDKDNKMKLSKIDEKDKGVYVMPYSMEAADQLNGYASGMPFSNFYEGIWNNIEEKCETPYNNSVLSNIIESGKKVRKSDGCLSTFDEICAFDMCRGLASLRGKSQIGVYELIDAVTSSFIKGDLNISTEEPLKILYKQLTGNKIGKLCDLADVPPLVNDFKNSCSKFKLKINTTIGQEIVLEIFSSKRHREISCLMHRMKFMDTNFCNLLKGPNILLKKMLI
;
A
#
# COMPACT_ATOMS: atom_id res chain seq x y z
N MET A 1 -38.50 -0.87 -21.67
CA MET A 1 -38.14 -0.44 -20.29
C MET A 1 -36.62 -0.30 -20.06
N ALA A 2 -35.77 -0.44 -21.09
CA ALA A 2 -34.30 -0.33 -20.96
C ALA A 2 -33.72 1.06 -21.31
N GLU A 3 -34.57 2.03 -21.66
CA GLU A 3 -34.17 3.41 -22.03
C GLU A 3 -34.48 4.47 -20.96
N VAL A 4 -35.08 4.07 -19.84
CA VAL A 4 -35.45 4.99 -18.78
C VAL A 4 -34.28 5.05 -17.79
N LEU A 5 -33.45 6.10 -17.91
CA LEU A 5 -32.31 6.49 -17.04
C LEU A 5 -30.89 6.15 -17.52
N ARG A 6 -30.54 6.33 -18.81
CA ARG A 6 -29.13 6.65 -19.13
C ARG A 6 -28.92 8.14 -18.90
N SER A 7 -28.24 8.50 -17.82
CA SER A 7 -27.85 9.89 -17.59
C SER A 7 -26.69 10.27 -18.53
N LYS A 8 -26.54 11.56 -18.85
CA LYS A 8 -25.43 12.03 -19.71
C LYS A 8 -24.06 11.67 -19.15
N GLU A 9 -23.94 11.46 -17.84
CA GLU A 9 -22.71 10.99 -17.19
C GLU A 9 -22.38 9.54 -17.52
N MET A 10 -23.37 8.66 -17.72
CA MET A 10 -23.12 7.27 -18.13
C MET A 10 -22.57 7.19 -19.56
N ASP A 11 -23.04 8.04 -20.48
CA ASP A 11 -22.50 8.09 -21.84
C ASP A 11 -21.02 8.50 -21.85
N LYS A 12 -20.62 9.43 -20.97
CA LYS A 12 -19.21 9.82 -20.79
C LYS A 12 -18.35 8.67 -20.27
N ILE A 13 -18.91 7.81 -19.42
CA ILE A 13 -18.19 6.63 -18.91
C ILE A 13 -18.07 5.56 -20.00
N ASP A 14 -19.12 5.32 -20.77
CA ASP A 14 -19.08 4.42 -21.92
C ASP A 14 -17.99 4.86 -22.92
N GLU A 15 -17.87 6.16 -23.18
CA GLU A 15 -16.81 6.74 -24.01
C GLU A 15 -15.42 6.60 -23.37
N LEU A 16 -15.30 6.98 -22.10
CA LEU A 16 -14.04 6.85 -21.35
C LEU A 16 -13.54 5.40 -21.34
N PHE A 17 -14.41 4.43 -21.08
CA PHE A 17 -14.06 3.02 -21.08
C PHE A 17 -13.58 2.55 -22.45
N LYS A 18 -14.26 2.93 -23.54
CA LYS A 18 -13.83 2.58 -24.91
C LYS A 18 -12.46 3.15 -25.25
N ASN A 19 -12.17 4.37 -24.81
CA ASN A 19 -10.89 5.04 -25.05
C ASN A 19 -9.77 4.48 -24.14
N ALA A 20 -10.12 4.08 -22.92
CA ALA A 20 -9.18 3.56 -21.93
C ALA A 20 -8.82 2.10 -22.19
N PHE A 21 -9.81 1.22 -22.36
CA PHE A 21 -9.61 -0.24 -22.27
C PHE A 21 -10.15 -0.97 -23.50
N ASN A 22 -9.33 -0.98 -24.56
CA ASN A 22 -9.58 -1.76 -25.77
C ASN A 22 -8.31 -2.54 -26.14
N LEU A 23 -8.30 -3.86 -25.94
CA LEU A 23 -7.10 -4.68 -26.17
C LEU A 23 -6.65 -4.77 -27.63
N ASN A 24 -7.47 -4.31 -28.58
CA ASN A 24 -7.10 -4.18 -29.99
C ASN A 24 -6.44 -2.84 -30.32
N SER A 25 -6.41 -1.89 -29.38
CA SER A 25 -5.77 -0.60 -29.57
C SER A 25 -4.26 -0.67 -29.31
N LYS A 26 -3.56 0.35 -29.80
CA LYS A 26 -2.14 0.58 -29.53
C LYS A 26 -1.86 1.02 -28.08
N LEU A 27 -2.85 1.59 -27.40
CA LEU A 27 -2.73 2.17 -26.06
C LEU A 27 -3.89 1.70 -25.18
N VAL A 28 -3.56 0.98 -24.11
CA VAL A 28 -4.50 0.48 -23.12
C VAL A 28 -4.17 1.06 -21.75
N PHE A 29 -5.17 1.58 -21.06
CA PHE A 29 -5.09 2.04 -19.69
C PHE A 29 -5.72 1.00 -18.77
N PHE A 30 -5.01 0.65 -17.70
CA PHE A 30 -5.51 -0.19 -16.62
C PHE A 30 -5.49 0.63 -15.31
N PRO A 31 -6.65 1.14 -14.85
CA PRO A 31 -6.72 1.85 -13.58
C PRO A 31 -6.52 0.89 -12.42
N VAL A 32 -5.88 1.37 -11.35
CA VAL A 32 -5.67 0.58 -10.12
C VAL A 32 -6.00 1.39 -8.87
N ARG A 33 -6.24 0.68 -7.77
CA ARG A 33 -6.01 1.19 -6.42
C ARG A 33 -4.74 0.54 -5.88
N HIS A 34 -3.93 1.31 -5.16
CA HIS A 34 -2.71 0.79 -4.55
C HIS A 34 -3.05 -0.34 -3.56
N HIS A 35 -2.23 -1.39 -3.57
CA HIS A 35 -2.39 -2.55 -2.67
C HIS A 35 -3.70 -3.33 -2.84
N SER A 36 -4.31 -3.37 -4.03
CA SER A 36 -5.51 -4.18 -4.30
C SER A 36 -5.17 -5.54 -4.91
N PRO A 37 -5.45 -6.68 -4.24
CA PRO A 37 -5.33 -8.01 -4.83
C PRO A 37 -6.19 -8.19 -6.08
N ALA A 38 -7.43 -7.69 -6.11
CA ALA A 38 -8.28 -7.80 -7.28
C ALA A 38 -7.75 -6.99 -8.47
N CYS A 39 -7.23 -5.77 -8.26
CA CYS A 39 -6.54 -5.02 -9.31
C CYS A 39 -5.35 -5.80 -9.85
N SER A 40 -4.51 -6.38 -8.97
CA SER A 40 -3.35 -7.18 -9.36
C SER A 40 -3.72 -8.42 -10.17
N TYR A 41 -4.79 -9.13 -9.78
CA TYR A 41 -5.31 -10.28 -10.49
C TYR A 41 -5.74 -9.92 -11.92
N HIS A 42 -6.59 -8.90 -12.08
CA HIS A 42 -7.07 -8.46 -13.39
C HIS A 42 -5.97 -7.84 -14.25
N LEU A 43 -5.00 -7.16 -13.63
CA LEU A 43 -3.84 -6.60 -14.33
C LEU A 43 -2.96 -7.71 -14.90
N LYS A 44 -2.68 -8.77 -14.12
CA LYS A 44 -1.92 -9.94 -14.59
C LYS A 44 -2.58 -10.60 -15.80
N ASN A 45 -3.90 -10.81 -15.73
CA ASN A 45 -4.70 -11.32 -16.86
C ASN A 45 -4.65 -10.39 -18.08
N THR A 46 -4.70 -9.08 -17.85
CA THR A 46 -4.61 -8.06 -18.91
C THR A 46 -3.24 -8.09 -19.60
N ILE A 47 -2.14 -8.16 -18.84
CA ILE A 47 -0.78 -8.24 -19.39
C ILE A 47 -0.62 -9.51 -20.23
N GLU A 48 -1.13 -10.63 -19.74
CA GLU A 48 -1.09 -11.93 -20.42
C GLU A 48 -1.82 -11.93 -21.77
N GLU A 49 -3.01 -11.32 -21.82
CA GLU A 49 -3.82 -11.25 -23.04
C GLU A 49 -3.33 -10.18 -24.01
N TYR A 50 -3.04 -8.97 -23.52
CA TYR A 50 -2.68 -7.83 -24.35
C TYR A 50 -1.27 -7.97 -24.96
N LYS A 51 -0.33 -8.53 -24.17
CA LYS A 51 1.10 -8.67 -24.49
C LYS A 51 1.71 -7.34 -24.94
N PRO A 52 1.80 -6.35 -24.03
CA PRO A 52 2.37 -5.05 -24.35
C PRO A 52 3.87 -5.16 -24.67
N ASP A 53 4.37 -4.22 -25.48
CA ASP A 53 5.81 -4.03 -25.71
C ASP A 53 6.46 -3.27 -24.55
N ILE A 54 5.67 -2.41 -23.87
CA ILE A 54 6.07 -1.63 -22.70
C ILE A 54 4.91 -1.46 -21.72
N ILE A 55 5.22 -1.50 -20.42
CA ILE A 55 4.30 -1.16 -19.33
C ILE A 55 4.77 0.15 -18.69
N LEU A 56 3.95 1.19 -18.81
CA LEU A 56 4.16 2.47 -18.17
C LEU A 56 3.40 2.48 -16.85
N ILE A 57 4.08 2.78 -15.74
CA ILE A 57 3.55 2.63 -14.39
C ILE A 57 3.58 3.99 -13.69
N GLU A 58 2.51 4.35 -13.00
CA GLU A 58 2.52 5.50 -12.11
C GLU A 58 3.57 5.34 -11.01
N GLY A 59 4.41 6.35 -10.86
CA GLY A 59 5.51 6.37 -9.91
C GLY A 59 6.54 7.41 -10.36
N PRO A 60 7.25 8.07 -9.43
CA PRO A 60 8.21 9.10 -9.80
C PRO A 60 9.30 8.53 -10.71
N ILE A 61 9.63 9.24 -11.79
CA ILE A 61 10.68 8.82 -12.74
C ILE A 61 12.04 8.55 -12.07
N ASP A 62 12.33 9.17 -10.92
CA ASP A 62 13.58 8.92 -10.20
C ASP A 62 13.70 7.45 -9.72
N GLY A 63 12.56 6.77 -9.55
CA GLY A 63 12.49 5.34 -9.21
C GLY A 63 12.94 4.40 -10.33
N ASN A 64 13.05 4.86 -11.58
CA ASN A 64 13.46 4.01 -12.70
C ASN A 64 14.84 3.40 -12.50
N ARG A 65 15.74 4.08 -11.79
CA ARG A 65 17.13 3.62 -11.55
C ARG A 65 17.24 2.43 -10.59
N ILE A 66 16.19 2.14 -9.83
CA ILE A 66 16.14 1.06 -8.82
C ILE A 66 15.11 -0.02 -9.17
N LYS A 67 14.45 0.07 -10.34
CA LYS A 67 13.38 -0.87 -10.73
C LYS A 67 13.85 -2.33 -10.72
N ASP A 68 15.10 -2.59 -11.09
CA ASP A 68 15.69 -3.93 -11.11
C ASP A 68 15.78 -4.55 -9.72
N VAL A 69 15.99 -3.74 -8.69
CA VAL A 69 15.98 -4.18 -7.29
C VAL A 69 14.57 -4.52 -6.84
N LEU A 70 13.57 -3.73 -7.26
CA LEU A 70 12.16 -3.94 -6.89
C LEU A 70 11.60 -5.24 -7.47
N CYS A 71 11.90 -5.53 -8.75
CA CYS A 71 11.41 -6.72 -9.44
C CYS A 71 12.31 -7.96 -9.29
N HIS A 72 13.42 -7.86 -8.56
CA HIS A 72 14.33 -8.99 -8.33
C HIS A 72 13.64 -10.11 -7.54
N GLU A 73 13.89 -11.38 -7.90
CA GLU A 73 13.25 -12.54 -7.27
C GLU A 73 13.57 -12.68 -5.77
N GLU A 74 14.80 -12.35 -5.38
CA GLU A 74 15.25 -12.31 -3.97
C GLU A 74 14.69 -11.11 -3.16
N SER A 75 14.14 -10.09 -3.82
CA SER A 75 13.47 -8.98 -3.14
C SER A 75 12.04 -9.38 -2.78
N LYS A 76 11.77 -9.54 -1.48
CA LYS A 76 10.48 -9.94 -0.92
C LYS A 76 9.81 -8.77 -0.22
N ALA A 77 8.59 -8.43 -0.62
CA ALA A 77 7.82 -7.37 0.01
C ALA A 77 7.39 -7.79 1.44
N PRO A 78 7.15 -6.84 2.36
CA PRO A 78 7.03 -5.39 2.14
C PRO A 78 8.37 -4.65 1.99
N PHE A 79 8.48 -3.76 1.01
CA PHE A 79 9.57 -2.80 0.92
C PHE A 79 9.04 -1.46 0.42
N ALA A 80 9.81 -0.39 0.57
CA ALA A 80 9.42 0.93 0.09
C ALA A 80 10.56 1.59 -0.68
N ILE A 81 10.19 2.38 -1.69
CA ILE A 81 11.09 3.39 -2.23
C ILE A 81 11.06 4.59 -1.28
N TYR A 82 12.23 5.00 -0.82
CA TYR A 82 12.42 6.21 -0.04
C TYR A 82 12.94 7.32 -0.96
N TYR A 83 12.14 8.35 -1.13
CA TYR A 83 12.54 9.57 -1.84
C TYR A 83 12.94 10.63 -0.83
N SER A 84 14.04 11.34 -1.11
CA SER A 84 14.47 12.50 -0.34
C SER A 84 14.87 13.64 -1.25
N TYR A 85 14.52 14.86 -0.86
CA TYR A 85 14.91 16.08 -1.53
C TYR A 85 15.37 17.12 -0.51
N SER A 86 16.53 17.75 -0.75
CA SER A 86 17.02 18.88 0.04
C SER A 86 16.90 20.16 -0.78
N ASP A 87 16.08 21.11 -0.35
CA ASP A 87 15.83 22.33 -1.11
C ASP A 87 16.93 23.39 -0.90
N SER A 88 18.17 23.07 -1.29
CA SER A 88 19.34 23.92 -1.06
C SER A 88 19.23 25.31 -1.73
N LYS A 89 18.43 25.40 -2.80
CA LYS A 89 18.20 26.59 -3.61
C LYS A 89 16.94 27.38 -3.22
N GLY A 90 16.09 26.86 -2.34
CA GLY A 90 14.85 27.53 -1.91
C GLY A 90 13.81 27.62 -3.03
N VAL A 91 13.64 26.54 -3.80
CA VAL A 91 12.69 26.46 -4.92
C VAL A 91 11.26 26.20 -4.42
N ILE A 92 11.11 25.48 -3.30
CA ILE A 92 9.82 25.20 -2.68
C ILE A 92 9.46 26.35 -1.73
N ASP A 93 10.36 26.66 -0.79
CA ASP A 93 10.17 27.74 0.16
C ASP A 93 11.53 28.32 0.64
N ASP A 94 11.46 29.50 1.27
CA ASP A 94 12.65 30.20 1.80
C ASP A 94 13.32 29.46 2.98
N THR A 95 12.65 28.44 3.55
CA THR A 95 13.19 27.68 4.69
C THR A 95 14.26 26.67 4.27
N LYS A 96 14.37 26.38 2.96
CA LYS A 96 15.33 25.42 2.39
C LYS A 96 15.23 24.06 3.06
N GLY A 97 13.99 23.59 3.18
CA GLY A 97 13.64 22.39 3.91
C GLY A 97 14.24 21.09 3.35
N LYS A 98 14.14 20.03 4.15
CA LYS A 98 14.40 18.66 3.71
C LYS A 98 13.10 17.90 3.69
N TYR A 99 12.78 17.32 2.54
CA TYR A 99 11.53 16.61 2.30
C TYR A 99 11.83 15.14 2.08
N ARG A 100 10.90 14.29 2.51
CA ARG A 100 10.97 12.85 2.28
C ARG A 100 9.58 12.27 2.11
N CYS A 101 9.45 11.29 1.23
CA CYS A 101 8.25 10.46 1.14
C CYS A 101 8.64 9.01 0.95
N TYR A 102 7.68 8.14 1.20
CA TYR A 102 7.82 6.71 1.02
C TYR A 102 6.78 6.23 0.03
N TYR A 103 7.18 5.32 -0.84
CA TYR A 103 6.29 4.61 -1.75
C TYR A 103 6.38 3.11 -1.43
N PRO A 104 5.51 2.60 -0.54
CA PRO A 104 5.53 1.22 -0.12
C PRO A 104 4.94 0.29 -1.18
N PHE A 105 5.44 -0.94 -1.19
CA PHE A 105 5.00 -2.02 -2.05
C PHE A 105 4.77 -3.28 -1.23
N LEU A 106 3.68 -3.97 -1.58
CA LEU A 106 3.31 -5.29 -1.10
C LEU A 106 3.36 -6.26 -2.29
N ASP A 107 3.43 -7.56 -2.04
CA ASP A 107 3.53 -8.55 -3.13
C ASP A 107 2.33 -8.49 -4.09
N TYR A 108 1.20 -7.96 -3.61
CA TYR A 108 -0.05 -7.72 -4.33
C TYR A 108 -0.30 -6.25 -4.70
N SER A 109 0.71 -5.37 -4.59
CA SER A 109 0.64 -4.03 -5.19
C SER A 109 0.60 -4.14 -6.72
N PRO A 110 -0.43 -3.61 -7.41
CA PRO A 110 -0.54 -3.73 -8.86
C PRO A 110 0.69 -3.23 -9.63
N GLU A 111 1.36 -2.19 -9.11
CA GLU A 111 2.57 -1.61 -9.68
C GLU A 111 3.77 -2.55 -9.53
N LEU A 112 3.90 -3.23 -8.38
CA LEU A 112 4.93 -4.25 -8.21
C LEU A 112 4.64 -5.49 -9.06
N VAL A 113 3.36 -5.88 -9.19
CA VAL A 113 2.95 -6.96 -10.11
C VAL A 113 3.30 -6.60 -11.54
N ALA A 114 3.05 -5.38 -12.00
CA ALA A 114 3.44 -4.89 -13.32
C ALA A 114 4.96 -4.98 -13.54
N LEU A 115 5.76 -4.51 -12.58
CA LEU A 115 7.23 -4.60 -12.65
C LEU A 115 7.72 -6.04 -12.72
N ARG A 116 7.17 -6.94 -11.89
CA ARG A 116 7.55 -8.36 -11.86
C ARG A 116 7.12 -9.10 -13.13
N GLN A 117 5.90 -8.86 -13.62
CA GLN A 117 5.42 -9.42 -14.89
C GLN A 117 6.23 -8.90 -16.07
N GLY A 118 6.63 -7.62 -16.05
CA GLY A 118 7.52 -7.05 -17.04
C GLY A 118 8.87 -7.78 -17.09
N ARG A 119 9.50 -7.98 -15.93
CA ARG A 119 10.74 -8.77 -15.82
C ARG A 119 10.57 -10.21 -16.31
N GLU A 120 9.56 -10.92 -15.82
CA GLU A 120 9.30 -12.32 -16.14
C GLU A 120 9.07 -12.54 -17.64
N ARG A 121 8.31 -11.63 -18.27
CA ARG A 121 7.93 -11.72 -19.69
C ARG A 121 8.87 -10.94 -20.62
N LYS A 122 9.93 -10.34 -20.10
CA LYS A 122 10.89 -9.48 -20.82
C LYS A 122 10.22 -8.30 -21.55
N ILE A 123 9.21 -7.72 -20.92
CA ILE A 123 8.53 -6.51 -21.37
C ILE A 123 9.20 -5.31 -20.68
N GLU A 124 9.46 -4.23 -21.43
CA GLU A 124 10.05 -3.03 -20.84
C GLU A 124 9.08 -2.40 -19.83
N THR A 125 9.60 -1.87 -18.73
CA THR A 125 8.77 -1.21 -17.71
C THR A 125 9.36 0.13 -17.32
N GLN A 126 8.52 1.15 -17.18
CA GLN A 126 8.98 2.50 -16.83
C GLN A 126 8.00 3.21 -15.91
N PHE A 127 8.52 3.81 -14.84
CA PHE A 127 7.83 4.81 -14.04
C PHE A 127 7.70 6.12 -14.82
N ILE A 128 6.49 6.68 -14.90
CA ILE A 128 6.19 7.81 -15.80
C ILE A 128 5.73 9.10 -15.12
N ASP A 129 5.63 9.14 -13.79
CA ASP A 129 5.21 10.33 -13.06
C ASP A 129 6.37 11.32 -12.84
N LEU A 130 6.05 12.55 -12.45
CA LEU A 130 7.02 13.60 -12.14
C LEU A 130 8.10 13.13 -11.16
N SER A 131 9.28 13.74 -11.26
CA SER A 131 10.30 13.54 -10.23
C SER A 131 9.75 13.94 -8.87
N TYR A 132 10.17 13.26 -7.79
CA TYR A 132 9.68 13.56 -6.44
C TYR A 132 9.81 15.05 -6.11
N SER A 133 10.94 15.64 -6.47
CA SER A 133 11.17 17.07 -6.30
C SER A 133 10.23 17.95 -7.12
N ASP A 134 9.89 17.57 -8.36
CA ASP A 134 8.96 18.34 -9.18
C ASP A 134 7.52 18.20 -8.68
N ILE A 135 7.14 17.07 -8.07
CA ILE A 135 5.84 16.94 -7.38
C ILE A 135 5.76 17.97 -6.25
N LEU A 136 6.81 18.10 -5.45
CA LEU A 136 6.85 19.09 -4.36
C LEU A 136 6.78 20.53 -4.89
N ILE A 137 7.56 20.86 -5.93
CA ILE A 137 7.58 22.20 -6.54
C ILE A 137 6.22 22.61 -7.10
N ASN A 138 5.45 21.63 -7.61
CA ASN A 138 4.12 21.87 -8.17
C ASN A 138 2.99 21.69 -7.14
N SER A 139 3.31 21.47 -5.87
CA SER A 139 2.33 21.41 -4.78
C SER A 139 2.30 22.74 -4.02
N SER A 140 1.12 23.16 -3.56
CA SER A 140 0.98 24.32 -2.68
C SER A 140 1.34 24.00 -1.23
N GLU A 141 1.72 25.01 -0.44
CA GLU A 141 2.08 24.83 0.97
C GLU A 141 0.97 24.09 1.74
N GLY A 142 1.33 23.02 2.46
CA GLY A 142 0.39 22.22 3.23
C GLY A 142 -0.57 21.35 2.40
N LYS A 143 -0.37 21.24 1.09
CA LYS A 143 -1.14 20.38 0.15
C LYS A 143 -0.26 19.29 -0.44
N GLY A 144 -0.88 18.25 -1.03
CA GLY A 144 -0.15 17.12 -1.61
C GLY A 144 0.94 16.57 -0.69
N LEU A 145 2.16 16.45 -1.22
CA LEU A 145 3.35 15.96 -0.50
C LEU A 145 4.04 17.04 0.37
N LEU A 146 3.48 18.26 0.47
CA LEU A 146 3.93 19.32 1.39
C LEU A 146 3.10 19.39 2.69
N LYS A 147 2.18 18.44 2.92
CA LYS A 147 1.44 18.31 4.18
C LYS A 147 2.42 18.09 5.35
N LYS A 148 2.24 18.82 6.46
CA LYS A 148 3.04 18.62 7.68
C LYS A 148 2.57 17.37 8.43
N GLN A 149 3.14 16.22 8.08
CA GLN A 149 2.94 14.92 8.75
C GLN A 149 4.28 14.22 8.93
N ASP A 150 4.45 13.47 10.03
CA ASP A 150 5.73 12.80 10.36
C ASP A 150 6.19 11.79 9.28
N LYS A 151 5.22 11.18 8.60
CA LYS A 151 5.41 10.13 7.59
C LYS A 151 4.48 10.37 6.40
N LEU A 152 5.04 10.91 5.31
CA LEU A 152 4.34 11.16 4.06
C LEU A 152 4.41 9.95 3.12
N ASN A 153 3.27 9.62 2.51
CA ASN A 153 3.16 8.59 1.49
C ASN A 153 2.97 9.23 0.11
N TYR A 154 3.56 8.60 -0.91
CA TYR A 154 3.34 8.95 -2.31
C TYR A 154 1.92 8.63 -2.80
N ASN A 155 1.29 7.55 -2.31
CA ASN A 155 -0.01 7.08 -2.81
C ASN A 155 -1.14 8.13 -2.62
N ASP A 156 -1.92 8.37 -3.67
CA ASP A 156 -3.00 9.38 -3.66
C ASP A 156 -4.40 8.81 -3.39
N ASP A 157 -4.48 7.65 -2.74
CA ASP A 157 -5.74 6.95 -2.42
C ASP A 157 -6.74 7.85 -1.65
N TYR A 158 -6.27 8.89 -0.95
CA TYR A 158 -7.15 9.82 -0.24
C TYR A 158 -8.09 10.62 -1.18
N PHE A 159 -7.76 10.77 -2.46
CA PHE A 159 -8.69 11.36 -3.42
C PHE A 159 -9.92 10.47 -3.68
N LEU A 160 -9.75 9.15 -3.55
CA LEU A 160 -10.85 8.19 -3.66
C LEU A 160 -11.76 8.22 -2.43
N GLU A 161 -11.28 8.73 -1.29
CA GLU A 161 -11.96 8.68 0.02
C GLU A 161 -12.82 9.92 0.34
N ARG A 162 -12.54 11.09 -0.27
CA ARG A 162 -13.03 12.39 0.23
C ARG A 162 -14.29 12.95 -0.44
N SER A 163 -14.85 12.27 -1.45
CA SER A 163 -15.96 12.82 -2.22
C SER A 163 -17.32 12.68 -1.50
N LYS A 164 -18.23 13.66 -1.68
CA LYS A 164 -19.64 13.52 -1.24
C LYS A 164 -20.36 12.35 -1.91
N PHE A 165 -19.92 12.03 -3.13
CA PHE A 165 -20.35 10.88 -3.90
C PHE A 165 -20.07 9.56 -3.16
N LEU A 166 -18.88 9.40 -2.59
CA LEU A 166 -18.52 8.22 -1.78
C LEU A 166 -19.45 8.04 -0.58
N LYS A 167 -19.72 9.11 0.18
CA LYS A 167 -20.60 9.02 1.35
C LYS A 167 -21.98 8.49 0.96
N SER A 168 -22.51 8.99 -0.15
CA SER A 168 -23.81 8.58 -0.68
C SER A 168 -23.82 7.11 -1.13
N ILE A 169 -22.73 6.62 -1.74
CA ILE A 169 -22.61 5.20 -2.13
C ILE A 169 -22.46 4.31 -0.90
N CYS A 170 -21.61 4.69 0.06
CA CYS A 170 -21.46 3.93 1.31
C CYS A 170 -22.81 3.77 2.01
N GLU A 171 -23.59 4.86 2.14
CA GLU A 171 -24.94 4.82 2.73
C GLU A 171 -25.88 3.92 1.93
N LYS A 172 -25.90 4.05 0.59
CA LYS A 172 -26.76 3.23 -0.29
C LYS A 172 -26.41 1.74 -0.23
N GLU A 173 -25.13 1.41 -0.13
CA GLU A 173 -24.62 0.05 -0.09
C GLU A 173 -24.59 -0.54 1.33
N GLY A 174 -24.99 0.23 2.35
CA GLY A 174 -24.97 -0.18 3.75
C GLY A 174 -23.56 -0.41 4.33
N CYS A 175 -22.55 0.27 3.79
CA CYS A 175 -21.15 0.13 4.19
C CYS A 175 -20.75 1.22 5.20
N ARG A 176 -19.97 0.85 6.23
CA ARG A 176 -19.56 1.75 7.33
C ARG A 176 -18.54 2.79 6.88
N ASN A 177 -17.69 2.45 5.91
CA ASN A 177 -16.61 3.29 5.41
C ASN A 177 -16.19 2.88 3.99
N PHE A 178 -15.27 3.66 3.42
CA PHE A 178 -14.71 3.41 2.09
C PHE A 178 -14.08 2.04 1.94
N ASN A 179 -13.31 1.59 2.93
CA ASN A 179 -12.60 0.32 2.85
C ASN A 179 -13.56 -0.88 2.81
N GLU A 180 -14.67 -0.82 3.54
CA GLU A 180 -15.73 -1.83 3.46
C GLU A 180 -16.48 -1.80 2.13
N LEU A 181 -16.76 -0.60 1.62
CA LEU A 181 -17.35 -0.43 0.29
C LEU A 181 -16.43 -1.02 -0.80
N TRP A 182 -15.13 -0.72 -0.70
CA TRP A 182 -14.12 -1.18 -1.63
C TRP A 182 -14.00 -2.71 -1.61
N GLU A 183 -13.88 -3.30 -0.42
CA GLU A 183 -13.84 -4.75 -0.26
C GLU A 183 -15.07 -5.42 -0.88
N LYS A 184 -16.27 -4.87 -0.61
CA LYS A 184 -17.53 -5.40 -1.15
C LYS A 184 -17.57 -5.36 -2.68
N LEU A 185 -17.32 -4.20 -3.28
CA LEU A 185 -17.60 -3.95 -4.69
C LEU A 185 -16.44 -4.30 -5.64
N PHE A 186 -15.20 -4.01 -5.23
CA PHE A 186 -14.03 -4.13 -6.09
C PHE A 186 -13.16 -5.32 -5.73
N GLU A 187 -13.09 -5.72 -4.46
CA GLU A 187 -12.31 -6.90 -4.13
C GLU A 187 -13.11 -8.20 -4.29
N ILE A 188 -14.09 -8.45 -3.41
CA ILE A 188 -14.85 -9.70 -3.37
C ILE A 188 -15.66 -9.89 -4.65
N GLN A 189 -16.48 -8.90 -5.00
CA GLN A 189 -17.27 -8.97 -6.24
C GLN A 189 -16.40 -8.83 -7.48
N GLY A 190 -15.25 -8.13 -7.39
CA GLY A 190 -14.33 -7.94 -8.51
C GLY A 190 -13.71 -9.24 -9.01
N LEU A 191 -13.45 -10.20 -8.12
CA LEU A 191 -12.95 -11.53 -8.51
C LEU A 191 -14.01 -12.39 -9.23
N ASN A 192 -15.30 -12.05 -9.10
CA ASN A 192 -16.41 -12.81 -9.69
C ASN A 192 -16.92 -12.23 -11.02
N ILE A 193 -16.29 -11.17 -11.54
CA ILE A 193 -16.65 -10.54 -12.81
C ILE A 193 -15.46 -10.59 -13.77
N ASN A 194 -15.73 -10.44 -15.07
CA ASN A 194 -14.67 -10.37 -16.06
C ASN A 194 -13.89 -9.05 -15.97
N LYS A 195 -12.69 -9.04 -16.56
CA LYS A 195 -11.76 -7.90 -16.52
C LYS A 195 -12.34 -6.64 -17.15
N GLU A 196 -13.14 -6.76 -18.22
CA GLU A 196 -13.79 -5.63 -18.87
C GLU A 196 -14.79 -4.94 -17.93
N LYS A 197 -15.63 -5.72 -17.25
CA LYS A 197 -16.60 -5.20 -16.29
C LYS A 197 -15.91 -4.63 -15.04
N PHE A 198 -14.83 -5.27 -14.60
CA PHE A 198 -14.00 -4.78 -13.50
C PHE A 198 -13.42 -3.39 -13.82
N VAL A 199 -12.73 -3.26 -14.97
CA VAL A 199 -12.15 -1.99 -15.41
C VAL A 199 -13.22 -0.93 -15.64
N TYR A 200 -14.36 -1.28 -16.25
CA TYR A 200 -15.49 -0.36 -16.41
C TYR A 200 -15.98 0.19 -15.06
N ASN A 201 -16.20 -0.69 -14.07
CA ASN A 201 -16.67 -0.28 -12.74
C ASN A 201 -15.63 0.60 -12.03
N LEU A 202 -14.35 0.25 -12.13
CA LEU A 202 -13.27 1.01 -11.50
C LEU A 202 -13.09 2.39 -12.15
N LEU A 203 -13.09 2.48 -13.48
CA LEU A 203 -13.09 3.76 -14.20
C LEU A 203 -14.30 4.61 -13.82
N SER A 204 -15.49 4.02 -13.72
CA SER A 204 -16.70 4.73 -13.32
C SER A 204 -16.51 5.38 -11.94
N TYR A 205 -16.00 4.60 -10.98
CA TYR A 205 -15.79 5.07 -9.62
C TYR A 205 -14.74 6.19 -9.54
N CYS A 206 -13.62 6.01 -10.22
CA CYS A 206 -12.55 6.99 -10.25
C CYS A 206 -12.94 8.27 -11.00
N TYR A 207 -13.67 8.13 -12.12
CA TYR A 207 -14.19 9.26 -12.87
C TYR A 207 -15.11 10.13 -12.01
N PHE A 208 -16.07 9.53 -11.30
CA PHE A 208 -16.94 10.31 -10.42
C PHE A 208 -16.17 10.90 -9.24
N SER A 209 -15.25 10.14 -8.63
CA SER A 209 -14.39 10.68 -7.57
C SER A 209 -13.66 11.94 -8.02
N ARG A 210 -13.14 11.95 -9.25
CA ARG A 210 -12.49 13.12 -9.86
C ARG A 210 -13.46 14.23 -10.25
N ALA A 211 -14.59 13.91 -10.87
CA ALA A 211 -15.55 14.90 -11.37
C ALA A 211 -16.16 15.76 -10.24
N TYR A 212 -16.14 15.26 -9.00
CA TYR A 212 -16.56 16.00 -7.81
C TYR A 212 -15.41 16.67 -7.05
N SER A 213 -14.17 16.59 -7.52
CA SER A 213 -13.03 17.37 -7.04
C SER A 213 -12.99 18.74 -7.74
N LYS A 214 -12.64 19.80 -6.99
CA LYS A 214 -12.48 21.14 -7.57
C LYS A 214 -11.16 21.23 -8.33
N GLU A 215 -11.17 21.89 -9.49
CA GLU A 215 -9.97 22.05 -10.30
C GLU A 215 -8.85 22.81 -9.55
N GLU A 216 -9.21 23.79 -8.71
CA GLU A 216 -8.24 24.49 -7.86
C GLU A 216 -7.57 23.54 -6.85
N GLU A 217 -8.33 22.59 -6.29
CA GLU A 217 -7.79 21.59 -5.36
C GLU A 217 -6.82 20.65 -6.10
N LEU A 218 -7.17 20.22 -7.31
CA LEU A 218 -6.28 19.38 -8.13
C LEU A 218 -4.98 20.12 -8.50
N MET A 219 -5.06 21.42 -8.76
CA MET A 219 -3.89 22.25 -9.02
C MET A 219 -3.03 22.42 -7.76
N GLU A 220 -3.63 22.76 -6.62
CA GLU A 220 -2.94 22.93 -5.35
C GLU A 220 -2.25 21.65 -4.86
N GLU A 221 -2.82 20.48 -5.15
CA GLU A 221 -2.25 19.17 -4.82
C GLU A 221 -1.17 18.71 -5.84
N GLY A 222 -0.92 19.47 -6.91
CA GLY A 222 0.04 19.13 -7.96
C GLY A 222 -0.44 18.06 -8.96
N CYS A 223 -1.70 17.63 -8.86
CA CYS A 223 -2.28 16.54 -9.66
C CYS A 223 -2.27 16.85 -11.17
N LEU A 224 -2.66 18.06 -11.57
CA LEU A 224 -2.70 18.44 -12.99
C LEU A 224 -1.30 18.42 -13.64
N ALA A 225 -0.27 18.78 -12.87
CA ALA A 225 1.10 18.81 -13.32
C ALA A 225 1.62 17.37 -13.56
N ARG A 226 1.35 16.48 -12.60
CA ARG A 226 1.65 15.04 -12.70
C ARG A 226 1.03 14.42 -13.94
N GLU A 227 -0.26 14.69 -14.18
CA GLU A 227 -0.98 14.18 -15.35
C GLU A 227 -0.41 14.70 -16.67
N ALA A 228 -0.08 15.98 -16.76
CA ALA A 228 0.55 16.56 -17.94
C ALA A 228 1.90 15.90 -18.25
N PHE A 229 2.71 15.63 -17.21
CA PHE A 229 4.00 14.97 -17.36
C PHE A 229 3.85 13.49 -17.76
N MET A 230 3.00 12.72 -17.06
CA MET A 230 2.68 11.33 -17.40
C MET A 230 2.19 11.22 -18.85
N THR A 231 1.31 12.13 -19.27
CA THR A 231 0.82 12.19 -20.66
C THR A 231 1.97 12.40 -21.65
N SER A 232 2.93 13.29 -21.35
CA SER A 232 4.10 13.50 -22.21
C SER A 232 4.96 12.24 -22.38
N ARG A 233 5.09 11.42 -21.33
CA ARG A 233 5.83 10.14 -21.37
C ARG A 233 5.08 9.11 -22.21
N ILE A 234 3.76 9.05 -22.09
CA ILE A 234 2.91 8.17 -22.91
C ILE A 234 3.02 8.56 -24.40
N GLN A 235 2.96 9.86 -24.71
CA GLN A 235 3.15 10.39 -26.07
C GLN A 235 4.55 10.08 -26.64
N GLU A 236 5.59 10.06 -25.81
CA GLU A 236 6.93 9.64 -26.20
C GLU A 236 6.97 8.13 -26.52
N ALA A 237 6.39 7.29 -25.66
CA ALA A 237 6.32 5.85 -25.87
C ALA A 237 5.50 5.48 -27.13
N LEU A 238 4.43 6.23 -27.44
CA LEU A 238 3.61 6.05 -28.65
C LEU A 238 4.41 6.17 -29.96
N LYS A 239 5.56 6.85 -29.94
CA LYS A 239 6.46 6.96 -31.11
C LYS A 239 7.34 5.73 -31.30
N SER A 240 7.62 5.00 -30.22
CA SER A 240 8.66 3.95 -30.19
C SER A 240 8.10 2.53 -30.06
N TYR A 241 6.90 2.36 -29.51
CA TYR A 241 6.29 1.06 -29.22
C TYR A 241 4.96 0.90 -29.96
N ASN A 242 4.48 -0.34 -30.15
CA ASN A 242 3.23 -0.64 -30.87
C ASN A 242 2.08 -1.04 -29.95
N LYS A 243 2.38 -1.63 -28.79
CA LYS A 243 1.42 -1.96 -27.75
C LYS A 243 1.90 -1.41 -26.41
N ILE A 244 1.13 -0.50 -25.83
CA ILE A 244 1.50 0.23 -24.62
C ILE A 244 0.41 -0.01 -23.58
N LEU A 245 0.81 -0.55 -22.44
CA LEU A 245 -0.06 -0.67 -21.27
C LEU A 245 0.31 0.43 -20.26
N VAL A 246 -0.67 1.23 -19.86
CA VAL A 246 -0.50 2.28 -18.85
C VAL A 246 -1.22 1.85 -17.58
N VAL A 247 -0.49 1.73 -16.47
CA VAL A 247 -0.99 1.36 -15.15
C VAL A 247 -0.90 2.59 -14.26
N THR A 248 -2.04 3.17 -13.90
CA THR A 248 -2.12 4.39 -13.09
C THR A 248 -3.17 4.23 -12.00
N GLY A 249 -2.98 4.90 -10.87
CA GLY A 249 -4.04 5.18 -9.91
C GLY A 249 -5.27 5.68 -10.66
N GLY A 250 -6.39 5.00 -10.46
CA GLY A 250 -7.56 5.17 -11.33
C GLY A 250 -8.06 6.62 -11.39
N PHE A 251 -7.80 7.41 -10.34
CA PHE A 251 -8.12 8.83 -10.26
C PHE A 251 -7.48 9.68 -11.38
N HIS A 252 -6.24 9.36 -11.77
CA HIS A 252 -5.50 10.09 -12.80
C HIS A 252 -5.88 9.68 -14.21
N THR A 253 -6.45 8.48 -14.40
CA THR A 253 -6.65 7.87 -15.72
C THR A 253 -7.48 8.77 -16.65
N SER A 254 -8.61 9.30 -16.17
CA SER A 254 -9.45 10.19 -16.99
C SER A 254 -8.78 11.54 -17.29
N GLY A 255 -7.96 12.05 -16.36
CA GLY A 255 -7.21 13.29 -16.56
C GLY A 255 -6.17 13.15 -17.66
N ILE A 256 -5.41 12.06 -17.62
CA ILE A 256 -4.39 11.71 -18.64
C ILE A 256 -5.04 11.52 -20.01
N ILE A 257 -6.14 10.75 -20.11
CA ILE A 257 -6.84 10.53 -21.39
C ILE A 257 -7.30 11.87 -21.99
N GLY A 258 -7.84 12.79 -21.17
CA GLY A 258 -8.26 14.12 -21.62
C GLY A 258 -7.13 15.05 -22.07
N LEU A 259 -5.87 14.67 -21.84
CA LEU A 259 -4.68 15.41 -22.24
C LEU A 259 -3.95 14.80 -23.44
N LEU A 260 -4.28 13.57 -23.88
CA LEU A 260 -3.53 12.84 -24.91
C LEU A 260 -3.39 13.58 -26.25
N ASP A 261 -4.40 14.33 -26.66
CA ASP A 261 -4.40 15.08 -27.91
C ASP A 261 -3.80 16.50 -27.79
N LYS A 262 -3.38 16.89 -26.57
CA LYS A 262 -2.81 18.21 -26.30
C LYS A 262 -1.28 18.15 -26.31
N ASP A 263 -0.65 19.26 -26.70
CA ASP A 263 0.81 19.42 -26.61
C ASP A 263 1.19 19.68 -25.15
N ASN A 264 1.54 18.62 -24.41
CA ASN A 264 1.90 18.69 -23.01
C ASN A 264 3.42 18.85 -22.86
N LYS A 265 3.85 20.08 -22.58
CA LYS A 265 5.28 20.41 -22.38
C LYS A 265 5.55 20.77 -20.92
N MET A 266 5.36 19.81 -20.02
CA MET A 266 5.86 19.97 -18.65
C MET A 266 7.36 19.69 -18.63
N LYS A 267 8.16 20.70 -18.25
CA LYS A 267 9.61 20.59 -18.12
C LYS A 267 9.98 20.31 -16.68
N LEU A 268 10.89 19.36 -16.47
CA LEU A 268 11.47 19.08 -15.16
C LEU A 268 12.39 20.22 -14.72
N SER A 269 12.39 20.50 -13.42
CA SER A 269 13.27 21.49 -12.82
C SER A 269 14.72 21.01 -12.81
N LYS A 270 15.67 21.94 -13.04
CA LYS A 270 17.12 21.63 -12.97
C LYS A 270 17.58 21.61 -11.52
N ILE A 271 17.55 20.42 -10.93
CA ILE A 271 17.95 20.17 -9.55
C ILE A 271 19.28 19.41 -9.52
N ASP A 272 20.13 19.72 -8.54
CA ASP A 272 21.44 19.09 -8.41
C ASP A 272 21.27 17.65 -7.89
N GLU A 273 21.99 16.67 -8.46
CA GLU A 273 21.90 15.26 -8.03
C GLU A 273 22.21 15.05 -6.55
N LYS A 274 23.09 15.87 -5.96
CA LYS A 274 23.43 15.82 -4.52
C LYS A 274 22.23 16.12 -3.61
N ASP A 275 21.23 16.85 -4.14
CA ASP A 275 20.05 17.26 -3.39
C ASP A 275 18.93 16.22 -3.50
N LYS A 276 19.10 15.18 -4.33
CA LYS A 276 18.14 14.09 -4.53
C LYS A 276 18.66 12.78 -3.96
N GLY A 277 17.76 12.01 -3.36
CA GLY A 277 18.03 10.65 -2.91
C GLY A 277 16.86 9.74 -3.22
N VAL A 278 17.16 8.53 -3.70
CA VAL A 278 16.19 7.47 -3.97
C VAL A 278 16.85 6.17 -3.60
N TYR A 279 16.25 5.46 -2.65
CA TYR A 279 16.75 4.21 -2.11
C TYR A 279 15.61 3.22 -1.92
N VAL A 280 15.89 1.93 -2.00
CA VAL A 280 14.93 0.90 -1.58
C VAL A 280 15.26 0.50 -0.14
N MET A 281 14.24 0.41 0.71
CA MET A 281 14.41 -0.06 2.08
C MET A 281 13.42 -1.18 2.42
N PRO A 282 13.85 -2.18 3.23
CA PRO A 282 12.90 -3.09 3.86
C PRO A 282 11.82 -2.32 4.59
N TYR A 283 10.61 -2.83 4.54
CA TYR A 283 9.44 -2.23 5.16
C TYR A 283 8.68 -3.29 5.95
N SER A 284 7.83 -2.89 6.88
CA SER A 284 7.03 -3.83 7.67
C SER A 284 5.57 -3.78 7.26
N MET A 285 4.86 -4.88 7.50
CA MET A 285 3.42 -4.93 7.30
C MET A 285 2.70 -3.89 8.15
N GLU A 286 3.13 -3.67 9.40
CA GLU A 286 2.57 -2.63 10.27
C GLU A 286 2.76 -1.23 9.71
N ALA A 287 3.91 -0.96 9.08
CA ALA A 287 4.18 0.34 8.50
C ALA A 287 3.38 0.55 7.20
N ALA A 288 3.09 -0.52 6.46
CA ALA A 288 2.24 -0.49 5.27
C ALA A 288 0.75 -0.41 5.59
N ASP A 289 0.34 -0.79 6.80
CA ASP A 289 -1.06 -0.82 7.21
C ASP A 289 -1.62 0.58 7.54
N GLN A 290 -2.77 0.89 6.96
CA GLN A 290 -3.43 2.19 7.08
C GLN A 290 -3.73 2.59 8.54
N LEU A 291 -3.92 1.61 9.44
CA LEU A 291 -4.31 1.84 10.84
C LEU A 291 -3.21 2.45 11.71
N ASN A 292 -1.93 2.35 11.30
CA ASN A 292 -0.78 2.88 12.07
C ASN A 292 -0.39 4.32 11.69
N GLY A 293 -1.29 5.07 11.06
CA GLY A 293 -1.07 6.47 10.69
C GLY A 293 -0.25 6.66 9.41
N TYR A 294 0.04 5.57 8.69
CA TYR A 294 0.48 5.65 7.30
C TYR A 294 -0.77 5.69 6.43
N ALA A 295 -1.03 6.76 5.69
CA ALA A 295 -2.11 6.76 4.70
C ALA A 295 -1.71 5.92 3.46
N SER A 296 -1.34 4.64 3.64
CA SER A 296 -0.96 3.74 2.54
C SER A 296 -2.05 2.76 2.18
N GLY A 297 -2.89 3.17 1.24
CA GLY A 297 -3.84 2.28 0.58
C GLY A 297 -4.72 1.44 1.51
N MET A 298 -4.67 0.11 1.35
CA MET A 298 -5.61 -0.81 2.01
C MET A 298 -5.20 -1.17 3.45
N PRO A 299 -6.14 -1.19 4.42
CA PRO A 299 -5.88 -1.68 5.77
C PRO A 299 -5.71 -3.21 5.78
N PHE A 300 -5.27 -3.80 6.90
CA PHE A 300 -5.21 -5.25 7.09
C PHE A 300 -4.24 -5.95 6.12
N SER A 301 -3.00 -5.46 6.04
CA SER A 301 -2.01 -5.89 5.05
C SER A 301 -1.84 -7.42 4.98
N ASN A 302 -1.79 -8.09 6.12
CA ASN A 302 -1.63 -9.56 6.18
C ASN A 302 -2.90 -10.32 5.76
N PHE A 303 -4.09 -9.77 5.99
CA PHE A 303 -5.34 -10.38 5.50
C PHE A 303 -5.38 -10.42 3.98
N TYR A 304 -5.03 -9.32 3.32
CA TYR A 304 -4.99 -9.21 1.86
C TYR A 304 -3.78 -9.94 1.25
N GLU A 305 -2.65 -10.07 1.97
CA GLU A 305 -1.57 -10.99 1.57
C GLU A 305 -2.07 -12.44 1.53
N GLY A 306 -2.85 -12.87 2.53
CA GLY A 306 -3.47 -14.20 2.55
C GLY A 306 -4.43 -14.43 1.38
N ILE A 307 -5.23 -13.43 1.02
CA ILE A 307 -6.12 -13.49 -0.15
C ILE A 307 -5.32 -13.60 -1.43
N TRP A 308 -4.28 -12.78 -1.60
CA TRP A 308 -3.41 -12.83 -2.77
C TRP A 308 -2.75 -14.19 -2.95
N ASN A 309 -2.22 -14.77 -1.87
CA ASN A 309 -1.65 -16.13 -1.91
C ASN A 309 -2.69 -17.17 -2.33
N ASN A 310 -3.91 -17.09 -1.79
CA ASN A 310 -4.99 -17.98 -2.18
C ASN A 310 -5.38 -17.83 -3.66
N ILE A 311 -5.34 -16.60 -4.22
CA ILE A 311 -5.57 -16.33 -5.64
C ILE A 311 -4.47 -16.98 -6.50
N GLU A 312 -3.20 -16.80 -6.13
CA GLU A 312 -2.07 -17.38 -6.86
C GLU A 312 -2.06 -18.91 -6.78
N GLU A 313 -2.52 -19.49 -5.67
CA GLU A 313 -2.76 -20.93 -5.50
C GLU A 313 -4.02 -21.44 -6.21
N LYS A 314 -4.77 -20.55 -6.89
CA LYS A 314 -6.02 -20.86 -7.62
C LYS A 314 -7.11 -21.46 -6.71
N CYS A 315 -7.17 -21.02 -5.46
CA CYS A 315 -8.29 -21.37 -4.57
C CYS A 315 -9.60 -20.80 -5.13
N GLU A 316 -10.67 -21.62 -5.16
CA GLU A 316 -11.99 -21.17 -5.64
C GLU A 316 -12.59 -20.05 -4.77
N THR A 317 -12.40 -20.13 -3.45
CA THR A 317 -12.94 -19.16 -2.48
C THR A 317 -11.82 -18.52 -1.64
N PRO A 318 -11.01 -17.62 -2.23
CA PRO A 318 -9.82 -17.07 -1.58
C PRO A 318 -10.14 -16.26 -0.31
N TYR A 319 -11.29 -15.59 -0.27
CA TYR A 319 -11.75 -14.83 0.89
C TYR A 319 -12.20 -15.75 2.02
N ASN A 320 -13.05 -16.74 1.73
CA ASN A 320 -13.53 -17.69 2.74
C ASN A 320 -12.36 -18.45 3.39
N ASN A 321 -11.36 -18.87 2.61
CA ASN A 321 -10.17 -19.54 3.11
C ASN A 321 -9.31 -18.63 4.00
N SER A 322 -9.13 -17.36 3.60
CA SER A 322 -8.41 -16.38 4.43
C SER A 322 -9.13 -16.12 5.75
N VAL A 323 -10.46 -15.94 5.72
CA VAL A 323 -11.26 -15.73 6.93
C VAL A 323 -11.20 -16.94 7.86
N LEU A 324 -11.39 -18.15 7.34
CA LEU A 324 -11.32 -19.38 8.14
C LEU A 324 -9.96 -19.52 8.82
N SER A 325 -8.88 -19.30 8.07
CA SER A 325 -7.51 -19.33 8.61
C SER A 325 -7.34 -18.32 9.75
N ASN A 326 -7.88 -17.11 9.57
CA ASN A 326 -7.79 -16.06 10.57
C ASN A 326 -8.60 -16.37 11.85
N ILE A 327 -9.79 -16.96 11.72
CA ILE A 327 -10.60 -17.43 12.87
C ILE A 327 -9.83 -18.49 13.65
N ILE A 328 -9.29 -19.50 12.98
CA ILE A 328 -8.57 -20.61 13.62
C ILE A 328 -7.32 -20.10 14.35
N GLU A 329 -6.54 -19.21 13.71
CA GLU A 329 -5.32 -18.69 14.32
C GLU A 329 -5.62 -17.74 15.49
N SER A 330 -6.61 -16.85 15.34
CA SER A 330 -7.05 -15.95 16.42
C SER A 330 -7.63 -16.75 17.59
N GLY A 331 -8.49 -17.74 17.31
CA GLY A 331 -9.09 -18.60 18.32
C GLY A 331 -8.03 -19.40 19.10
N LYS A 332 -7.00 -19.92 18.42
CA LYS A 332 -5.83 -20.56 19.08
C LYS A 332 -5.09 -19.61 20.02
N LYS A 333 -4.90 -18.35 19.62
CA LYS A 333 -4.21 -17.34 20.44
C LYS A 333 -5.06 -16.93 21.65
N VAL A 334 -6.35 -16.66 21.45
CA VAL A 334 -7.30 -16.32 22.52
C VAL A 334 -7.42 -17.47 23.53
N ARG A 335 -7.51 -18.72 23.05
CA ARG A 335 -7.50 -19.89 23.94
C ARG A 335 -6.28 -19.97 24.84
N LYS A 336 -5.11 -19.59 24.32
CA LYS A 336 -3.87 -19.58 25.11
C LYS A 336 -3.82 -18.45 26.13
N SER A 337 -4.46 -17.30 25.86
CA SER A 337 -4.45 -16.14 26.75
C SER A 337 -5.53 -16.18 27.83
N ASP A 338 -6.76 -16.54 27.45
CA ASP A 338 -7.97 -16.43 28.29
C ASP A 338 -8.57 -17.79 28.69
N GLY A 339 -8.18 -18.89 28.01
CA GLY A 339 -8.60 -20.25 28.34
C GLY A 339 -10.09 -20.60 28.09
N CYS A 340 -10.95 -19.59 27.93
CA CYS A 340 -12.40 -19.77 27.89
C CYS A 340 -12.98 -20.06 26.50
N LEU A 341 -12.21 -19.81 25.44
CA LEU A 341 -12.68 -19.99 24.06
C LEU A 341 -12.64 -21.46 23.64
N SER A 342 -13.62 -21.92 22.87
CA SER A 342 -13.72 -23.31 22.40
C SER A 342 -13.72 -23.37 20.87
N THR A 343 -13.53 -24.57 20.31
CA THR A 343 -13.72 -24.78 18.86
C THR A 343 -15.17 -24.56 18.43
N PHE A 344 -16.13 -24.73 19.34
CA PHE A 344 -17.53 -24.38 19.07
C PHE A 344 -17.68 -22.89 18.78
N ASP A 345 -16.98 -22.02 19.51
CA ASP A 345 -16.99 -20.57 19.25
C ASP A 345 -16.39 -20.21 17.89
N GLU A 346 -15.35 -20.95 17.44
CA GLU A 346 -14.77 -20.79 16.10
C GLU A 346 -15.78 -21.16 15.00
N ILE A 347 -16.55 -22.23 15.19
CA ILE A 347 -17.63 -22.64 14.28
C ILE A 347 -18.73 -21.58 14.26
N CYS A 348 -19.19 -21.11 15.43
CA CYS A 348 -20.17 -20.03 15.53
C CYS A 348 -19.70 -18.75 14.83
N ALA A 349 -18.43 -18.38 14.98
CA ALA A 349 -17.86 -17.22 14.30
C ALA A 349 -17.90 -17.41 12.78
N PHE A 350 -17.51 -18.58 12.26
CA PHE A 350 -17.55 -18.82 10.81
C PHE A 350 -18.99 -18.88 10.27
N ASP A 351 -19.93 -19.44 11.02
CA ASP A 351 -21.35 -19.44 10.66
C ASP A 351 -21.94 -18.03 10.64
N MET A 352 -21.60 -17.22 11.64
CA MET A 352 -22.00 -15.82 11.71
C MET A 352 -21.42 -15.02 10.54
N CYS A 353 -20.14 -15.22 10.22
CA CYS A 353 -19.51 -14.67 9.04
C CYS A 353 -20.30 -14.95 7.76
N ARG A 354 -20.72 -16.21 7.54
CA ARG A 354 -21.52 -16.60 6.37
C ARG A 354 -22.89 -15.91 6.35
N GLY A 355 -23.57 -15.87 7.50
CA GLY A 355 -24.85 -15.17 7.65
C GLY A 355 -24.72 -13.67 7.36
N LEU A 356 -23.72 -13.01 7.93
CA LEU A 356 -23.47 -11.58 7.71
C LEU A 356 -23.11 -11.27 6.26
N ALA A 357 -22.28 -12.09 5.61
CA ALA A 357 -21.94 -11.93 4.20
C ALA A 357 -23.21 -11.99 3.32
N SER A 358 -24.09 -12.95 3.60
CA SER A 358 -25.38 -13.07 2.89
C SER A 358 -26.28 -11.85 3.13
N LEU A 359 -26.39 -11.36 4.38
CA LEU A 359 -27.19 -10.17 4.70
C LEU A 359 -26.65 -8.90 4.03
N ARG A 360 -25.32 -8.82 3.85
CA ARG A 360 -24.64 -7.69 3.21
C ARG A 360 -24.55 -7.81 1.69
N GLY A 361 -25.06 -8.89 1.11
CA GLY A 361 -25.03 -9.14 -0.33
C GLY A 361 -23.62 -9.37 -0.88
N LYS A 362 -22.72 -9.96 -0.07
CA LYS A 362 -21.37 -10.35 -0.50
C LYS A 362 -21.37 -11.82 -0.95
N SER A 363 -20.63 -12.13 -2.01
CA SER A 363 -20.49 -13.49 -2.53
C SER A 363 -19.53 -14.37 -1.70
N GLN A 364 -18.63 -13.75 -0.93
CA GLN A 364 -17.71 -14.39 0.00
C GLN A 364 -17.61 -13.57 1.29
N ILE A 365 -17.01 -14.14 2.32
CA ILE A 365 -16.85 -13.52 3.64
C ILE A 365 -15.66 -12.55 3.61
N GLY A 366 -15.88 -11.28 3.99
CA GLY A 366 -14.83 -10.27 4.11
C GLY A 366 -14.26 -10.11 5.52
N VAL A 367 -13.26 -9.23 5.65
CA VAL A 367 -12.64 -8.87 6.94
C VAL A 367 -13.65 -8.23 7.89
N TYR A 368 -14.62 -7.51 7.31
CA TYR A 368 -15.66 -6.80 8.03
C TYR A 368 -16.70 -7.74 8.65
N GLU A 369 -16.98 -8.87 8.02
CA GLU A 369 -17.79 -9.93 8.61
C GLU A 369 -17.00 -10.68 9.69
N LEU A 370 -15.70 -10.90 9.46
CA LEU A 370 -14.79 -11.52 10.41
C LEU A 370 -14.68 -10.72 11.72
N ILE A 371 -14.50 -9.40 11.64
CA ILE A 371 -14.42 -8.53 12.82
C ILE A 371 -15.71 -8.62 13.64
N ASP A 372 -16.87 -8.54 12.98
CA ASP A 372 -18.17 -8.59 13.67
C ASP A 372 -18.42 -9.98 14.27
N ALA A 373 -18.09 -11.06 13.55
CA ALA A 373 -18.25 -12.42 14.02
C ALA A 373 -17.35 -12.76 15.21
N VAL A 374 -16.09 -12.30 15.21
CA VAL A 374 -15.18 -12.43 16.36
C VAL A 374 -15.69 -11.60 17.52
N THR A 375 -16.15 -10.37 17.29
CA THR A 375 -16.77 -9.53 18.33
C THR A 375 -17.91 -10.28 19.02
N SER A 376 -18.81 -10.90 18.26
CA SER A 376 -20.00 -11.54 18.82
C SER A 376 -19.77 -12.95 19.37
N SER A 377 -18.82 -13.70 18.82
CA SER A 377 -18.63 -15.11 19.21
C SER A 377 -17.52 -15.31 20.24
N PHE A 378 -16.46 -14.50 20.17
CA PHE A 378 -15.27 -14.69 21.01
C PHE A 378 -15.36 -13.89 22.31
N ILE A 379 -16.02 -12.74 22.30
CA ILE A 379 -16.17 -11.89 23.49
C ILE A 379 -17.34 -12.39 24.33
N LYS A 380 -17.08 -12.70 25.60
CA LYS A 380 -18.11 -13.13 26.55
C LYS A 380 -18.57 -11.93 27.39
N GLY A 381 -19.79 -11.46 27.14
CA GLY A 381 -20.35 -10.26 27.78
C GLY A 381 -20.09 -8.98 26.97
N ASP A 382 -20.03 -7.84 27.66
CA ASP A 382 -19.89 -6.53 27.00
C ASP A 382 -18.46 -6.30 26.50
N LEU A 383 -18.32 -5.61 25.37
CA LEU A 383 -17.04 -5.14 24.84
C LEU A 383 -16.51 -3.98 25.69
N ASN A 384 -15.42 -4.22 26.41
CA ASN A 384 -14.69 -3.22 27.20
C ASN A 384 -13.20 -3.57 27.26
N ILE A 385 -12.40 -2.75 27.95
CA ILE A 385 -10.93 -2.89 28.02
C ILE A 385 -10.49 -4.28 28.53
N SER A 386 -11.29 -4.91 29.39
CA SER A 386 -11.00 -6.24 29.95
C SER A 386 -11.38 -7.39 29.03
N THR A 387 -12.24 -7.16 28.04
CA THR A 387 -12.83 -8.21 27.18
C THR A 387 -12.50 -8.01 25.69
N GLU A 388 -11.81 -6.92 25.33
CA GLU A 388 -11.41 -6.60 23.94
C GLU A 388 -10.22 -7.40 23.41
N GLU A 389 -9.60 -8.25 24.24
CA GLU A 389 -8.39 -9.01 23.88
C GLU A 389 -8.55 -9.86 22.60
N PRO A 390 -9.68 -10.55 22.33
CA PRO A 390 -9.89 -11.24 21.07
C PRO A 390 -9.79 -10.34 19.84
N LEU A 391 -10.29 -9.11 19.93
CA LEU A 391 -10.19 -8.14 18.84
C LEU A 391 -8.77 -7.59 18.71
N LYS A 392 -8.07 -7.32 19.81
CA LYS A 392 -6.65 -6.91 19.75
C LYS A 392 -5.79 -7.97 19.06
N ILE A 393 -6.00 -9.24 19.41
CA ILE A 393 -5.32 -10.38 18.79
C ILE A 393 -5.65 -10.44 17.30
N LEU A 394 -6.93 -10.33 16.94
CA LEU A 394 -7.38 -10.34 15.55
C LEU A 394 -6.75 -9.18 14.76
N TYR A 395 -6.87 -7.93 15.21
CA TYR A 395 -6.32 -6.76 14.51
C TYR A 395 -4.80 -6.87 14.32
N LYS A 396 -4.06 -7.31 15.34
CA LYS A 396 -2.61 -7.55 15.22
C LYS A 396 -2.29 -8.61 14.16
N GLN A 397 -3.12 -9.64 14.03
CA GLN A 397 -2.98 -10.67 13.03
C GLN A 397 -3.37 -10.19 11.62
N LEU A 398 -4.45 -9.41 11.50
CA LEU A 398 -4.89 -8.83 10.23
C LEU A 398 -3.85 -7.85 9.66
N THR A 399 -3.17 -7.09 10.51
CA THR A 399 -2.04 -6.25 10.12
C THR A 399 -0.81 -7.09 9.79
N GLY A 400 -0.44 -8.04 10.64
CA GLY A 400 0.75 -8.88 10.50
C GLY A 400 2.06 -8.20 10.91
N ASN A 401 3.13 -8.99 10.94
CA ASN A 401 4.44 -8.59 11.50
C ASN A 401 5.65 -8.91 10.61
N LYS A 402 5.40 -9.22 9.34
CA LYS A 402 6.41 -9.53 8.34
C LYS A 402 7.21 -8.27 8.02
N ILE A 403 8.53 -8.41 7.94
CA ILE A 403 9.45 -7.39 7.40
C ILE A 403 10.00 -7.92 6.09
N GLY A 404 10.02 -7.09 5.04
CA GLY A 404 10.55 -7.52 3.75
C GLY A 404 12.06 -7.68 3.71
N LYS A 405 12.52 -8.18 2.57
CA LYS A 405 13.92 -8.48 2.28
C LYS A 405 14.28 -7.87 0.93
N LEU A 406 15.48 -7.30 0.82
CA LEU A 406 16.02 -6.83 -0.45
C LEU A 406 17.11 -7.78 -0.94
N CYS A 407 17.27 -7.86 -2.26
CA CYS A 407 18.40 -8.52 -2.89
C CYS A 407 19.73 -7.79 -2.65
N ASP A 408 20.84 -8.45 -2.96
CA ASP A 408 22.19 -7.92 -2.74
C ASP A 408 22.56 -6.77 -3.70
N LEU A 409 21.79 -6.57 -4.77
CA LEU A 409 21.93 -5.43 -5.68
C LEU A 409 21.40 -4.11 -5.07
N ALA A 410 20.68 -4.18 -3.95
CA ALA A 410 20.13 -3.00 -3.31
C ALA A 410 21.24 -2.15 -2.68
N ASP A 411 21.32 -0.88 -3.07
CA ASP A 411 22.17 0.09 -2.38
C ASP A 411 21.62 0.33 -0.98
N VAL A 412 22.31 -0.24 0.00
CA VAL A 412 22.01 -0.07 1.43
C VAL A 412 22.92 1.04 1.98
N PRO A 413 22.38 2.10 2.61
CA PRO A 413 23.19 3.15 3.21
C PRO A 413 24.25 2.58 4.18
N PRO A 414 25.50 3.07 4.19
CA PRO A 414 26.57 2.52 5.02
C PRO A 414 26.21 2.42 6.51
N LEU A 415 25.46 3.39 7.04
CA LEU A 415 24.98 3.39 8.42
C LEU A 415 24.04 2.20 8.71
N VAL A 416 23.18 1.86 7.76
CA VAL A 416 22.28 0.69 7.88
C VAL A 416 23.08 -0.61 7.84
N ASN A 417 24.13 -0.66 7.01
CA ASN A 417 25.01 -1.82 6.95
C ASN A 417 25.81 -2.00 8.27
N ASP A 418 26.37 -0.92 8.81
CA ASP A 418 27.06 -0.93 10.12
C ASP A 418 26.13 -1.42 11.25
N PHE A 419 24.88 -0.95 11.24
CA PHE A 419 23.85 -1.41 12.17
C PHE A 419 23.54 -2.91 12.02
N LYS A 420 23.32 -3.39 10.78
CA LYS A 420 23.07 -4.82 10.49
C LYS A 420 24.25 -5.70 10.92
N ASN A 421 25.47 -5.27 10.63
CA ASN A 421 26.70 -5.98 11.02
C ASN A 421 26.84 -6.03 12.55
N SER A 422 26.56 -4.93 13.23
CA SER A 422 26.55 -4.87 14.70
C SER A 422 25.50 -5.82 15.30
N CYS A 423 24.28 -5.83 14.76
CA CYS A 423 23.23 -6.74 15.20
C CYS A 423 23.59 -8.21 14.97
N SER A 424 24.15 -8.54 13.80
CA SER A 424 24.61 -9.88 13.44
C SER A 424 25.72 -10.38 14.39
N LYS A 425 26.73 -9.52 14.66
CA LYS A 425 27.81 -9.81 15.64
C LYS A 425 27.24 -10.19 17.02
N PHE A 426 26.18 -9.52 17.44
CA PHE A 426 25.54 -9.75 18.74
C PHE A 426 24.39 -10.78 18.71
N LYS A 427 24.05 -11.32 17.55
CA LYS A 427 22.90 -12.22 17.32
C LYS A 427 21.56 -11.60 17.72
N LEU A 428 21.41 -10.29 17.51
CA LEU A 428 20.15 -9.57 17.70
C LEU A 428 19.23 -9.84 16.50
N LYS A 429 17.97 -10.19 16.76
CA LYS A 429 16.97 -10.44 15.71
C LYS A 429 16.40 -9.10 15.24
N ILE A 430 16.47 -8.85 13.93
CA ILE A 430 16.02 -7.59 13.29
C ILE A 430 14.99 -7.82 12.17
N ASN A 431 14.53 -9.06 11.99
CA ASN A 431 13.61 -9.47 10.94
C ASN A 431 12.15 -9.62 11.44
N THR A 432 11.87 -9.10 12.64
CA THR A 432 10.55 -9.13 13.28
C THR A 432 10.33 -7.82 14.02
N THR A 433 9.10 -7.36 14.04
CA THR A 433 8.65 -6.19 14.82
C THR A 433 8.29 -6.55 16.27
N ILE A 434 8.15 -7.84 16.59
CA ILE A 434 7.93 -8.32 17.95
C ILE A 434 9.15 -7.98 18.82
N GLY A 435 8.92 -7.16 19.86
CA GLY A 435 9.93 -6.81 20.86
C GLY A 435 10.46 -8.03 21.61
N GLN A 436 11.75 -8.01 21.92
CA GLN A 436 12.43 -9.06 22.69
C GLN A 436 13.09 -8.44 23.91
N GLU A 437 12.82 -9.02 25.08
CA GLU A 437 13.52 -8.64 26.31
C GLU A 437 14.90 -9.28 26.34
N ILE A 438 15.94 -8.47 26.56
CA ILE A 438 17.33 -8.91 26.65
C ILE A 438 17.90 -8.43 27.97
N VAL A 439 18.28 -9.36 28.84
CA VAL A 439 18.94 -9.05 30.12
C VAL A 439 20.45 -9.03 29.91
N LEU A 440 21.08 -7.89 30.23
CA LEU A 440 22.50 -7.64 29.95
C LEU A 440 23.33 -7.55 31.24
N GLU A 441 24.12 -8.57 31.54
CA GLU A 441 25.11 -8.53 32.63
C GLU A 441 26.33 -7.64 32.33
N ILE A 442 26.14 -6.32 32.42
CA ILE A 442 27.16 -5.34 32.01
C ILE A 442 28.45 -5.36 32.86
N PHE A 443 28.39 -5.84 34.11
CA PHE A 443 29.57 -5.88 34.98
C PHE A 443 30.46 -7.10 34.71
N SER A 444 29.87 -8.27 34.48
CA SER A 444 30.58 -9.54 34.24
C SER A 444 31.00 -9.71 32.78
N SER A 445 30.17 -9.30 31.82
CA SER A 445 30.35 -9.65 30.41
C SER A 445 30.78 -8.47 29.54
N LYS A 446 31.96 -8.59 28.91
CA LYS A 446 32.44 -7.63 27.89
C LYS A 446 31.46 -7.54 26.71
N ARG A 447 30.93 -8.68 26.27
CA ARG A 447 29.92 -8.74 25.19
C ARG A 447 28.67 -7.94 25.57
N HIS A 448 28.17 -8.08 26.80
CA HIS A 448 26.97 -7.36 27.25
C HIS A 448 27.21 -5.84 27.37
N ARG A 449 28.42 -5.42 27.72
CA ARG A 449 28.80 -3.99 27.66
C ARG A 449 28.74 -3.44 26.23
N GLU A 450 29.28 -4.16 25.26
CA GLU A 450 29.23 -3.74 23.85
C GLU A 450 27.78 -3.65 23.34
N ILE A 451 26.91 -4.61 23.70
CA ILE A 451 25.48 -4.56 23.38
C ILE A 451 24.82 -3.35 24.06
N SER A 452 25.10 -3.11 25.35
CA SER A 452 24.58 -1.94 26.08
C SER A 452 24.99 -0.62 25.41
N CYS A 453 26.26 -0.49 24.98
CA CYS A 453 26.71 0.67 24.22
C CYS A 453 25.96 0.85 22.89
N LEU A 454 25.71 -0.24 22.15
CA LEU A 454 24.90 -0.21 20.93
C LEU A 454 23.47 0.28 21.23
N MET A 455 22.81 -0.27 22.26
CA MET A 455 21.46 0.14 22.65
C MET A 455 21.41 1.62 23.08
N HIS A 456 22.41 2.10 23.82
CA HIS A 456 22.49 3.52 24.18
C HIS A 456 22.71 4.43 22.96
N ARG A 457 23.50 4.01 21.96
CA ARG A 457 23.63 4.74 20.68
C ARG A 457 22.30 4.78 19.93
N MET A 458 21.58 3.66 19.87
CA MET A 458 20.26 3.59 19.23
C MET A 458 19.23 4.49 19.92
N LYS A 459 19.26 4.55 21.25
CA LYS A 459 18.43 5.46 22.05
C LYS A 459 18.82 6.93 21.85
N PHE A 460 20.12 7.23 21.79
CA PHE A 460 20.61 8.60 21.55
C PHE A 460 20.18 9.13 20.18
N MET A 461 20.19 8.27 19.16
CA MET A 461 19.72 8.60 17.81
C MET A 461 18.20 8.53 17.65
N ASP A 462 17.46 8.28 18.74
CA ASP A 462 15.99 8.17 18.77
C ASP A 462 15.40 7.23 17.71
N THR A 463 16.09 6.09 17.48
CA THR A 463 15.70 5.13 16.44
C THR A 463 14.49 4.27 16.80
N ASN A 464 14.02 4.34 18.05
CA ASN A 464 13.01 3.43 18.63
C ASN A 464 13.35 1.93 18.52
N PHE A 465 14.59 1.56 18.19
CA PHE A 465 15.00 0.17 18.06
C PHE A 465 14.98 -0.59 19.39
N CYS A 466 15.26 0.09 20.51
CA CYS A 466 15.29 -0.51 21.83
C CYS A 466 14.80 0.45 22.92
N ASN A 467 14.12 -0.11 23.93
CA ASN A 467 13.70 0.61 25.11
C ASN A 467 14.38 0.04 26.35
N LEU A 468 14.90 0.93 27.20
CA LEU A 468 15.45 0.54 28.50
C LEU A 468 14.28 0.32 29.47
N LEU A 469 13.97 -0.94 29.77
CA LEU A 469 12.91 -1.29 30.73
C LEU A 469 13.37 -1.05 32.16
N LYS A 470 14.57 -1.51 32.51
CA LYS A 470 15.18 -1.40 33.83
C LYS A 470 16.69 -1.22 33.74
N GLY A 471 17.26 -0.50 34.69
CA GLY A 471 18.67 -0.10 34.68
C GLY A 471 19.45 -0.62 35.89
N PRO A 472 20.77 -0.83 35.75
CA PRO A 472 21.65 -1.22 36.84
C PRO A 472 21.78 -0.10 37.88
N ASN A 473 21.88 -0.45 39.16
CA ASN A 473 22.29 0.51 40.19
C ASN A 473 23.82 0.62 40.17
N ILE A 474 24.32 1.70 39.56
CA ILE A 474 25.74 1.94 39.33
C ILE A 474 26.51 2.10 40.66
N LEU A 475 25.87 2.63 41.70
CA LEU A 475 26.46 2.79 43.05
C LEU A 475 26.69 1.44 43.74
N LEU A 476 25.79 0.46 43.55
CA LEU A 476 25.86 -0.85 44.21
C LEU A 476 26.49 -1.95 43.34
N LYS A 477 26.82 -1.67 42.07
CA LYS A 477 27.25 -2.67 41.07
C LYS A 477 26.31 -3.89 41.00
N LYS A 478 25.01 -3.70 41.21
CA LYS A 478 23.98 -4.75 41.17
C LYS A 478 22.97 -4.49 40.05
N MET A 479 22.50 -5.57 39.42
CA MET A 479 21.38 -5.53 38.47
C MET A 479 20.09 -5.44 39.26
N LEU A 480 19.25 -4.43 38.98
CA LEU A 480 17.87 -4.43 39.45
C LEU A 480 17.06 -5.28 38.47
N ILE A 481 16.39 -6.31 39.00
CA ILE A 481 15.53 -7.25 38.27
C ILE A 481 14.39 -6.50 37.62
#